data_AF-A0A199UHJ2-F1
#
_entry.id   AF-A0A199UHJ2-F1
#
_cell.length_a   1.000
_cell.length_b   1.000
_cell.length_c   1.000
_cell.angle_alpha   90.00
_cell.angle_beta   90.00
_cell.angle_gamma   90.00
#
_symmetry.space_group_name_H-M   'P 1'
#
loop_
_entity.id
_entity.type
_entity.pdbx_description
1 polymer ?
#
loop_
_entity_poly.entity_id
_entity_poly.type
_entity_poly.pdbx_seq_one_letter_code
_entity_poly.pdbx_strand_id
1 'polypeptide(L)'
;MVNSTSALYGCYSPCSVLSNGSAKAGRVRCTASASPPTYVRARVSPPPPPQPQPMRRSGNYQPNSWDYKLIRSLKGGYLSESQITQIEKLKEKVKQLMYKKDEPAAKLKLVDALQRLGIAYHFEKEIKNMVSSISIDDAKVAFEEDIFLMALLFRSLRENGFSVSQDLLSGYKDIKGHIKPYLQKKDILGLLSLYEASYFGFEGERILDEARIFTTKHLNELKPYMDPNLKAEVVHALELPLHWRPPRLEARSYIEQYERDEDVELVVLQLAKLDFNRVQIIHQEELKRISRWWRDVALAENLSFARDRIIECFFTAAGVVFEPQLGHCRESLAKVCTFITVIDDVYDVYGTVDELVLFTSAVERWENDAVEGLPNYMKTLYSTLYNTTNEMACHMLREKGW
;
A
#
# COMPACT_ATOMS: atom_id res chain seq x y z
N MET A 1 -12.10 -22.94 8.09
CA MET A 1 -11.81 -21.62 8.70
C MET A 1 -10.38 -21.63 9.19
N VAL A 2 -9.45 -21.24 8.32
CA VAL A 2 -8.05 -21.01 8.66
C VAL A 2 -7.68 -19.69 8.00
N ASN A 3 -7.19 -18.77 8.82
CA ASN A 3 -6.82 -17.41 8.47
C ASN A 3 -5.62 -17.40 7.51
N SER A 4 -5.74 -16.66 6.42
CA SER A 4 -4.63 -16.32 5.53
C SER A 4 -4.64 -14.82 5.27
N THR A 5 -4.10 -14.05 6.20
CA THR A 5 -3.74 -12.64 6.00
C THR A 5 -2.53 -12.31 6.86
N SER A 6 -1.36 -12.77 6.41
CA SER A 6 -0.07 -12.25 6.87
C SER A 6 1.00 -12.55 5.81
N ALA A 7 1.32 -11.57 4.96
CA ALA A 7 2.62 -11.44 4.28
C ALA A 7 2.58 -10.30 3.26
N LEU A 8 2.69 -9.04 3.70
CA LEU A 8 3.07 -7.94 2.81
C LEU A 8 3.98 -6.92 3.51
N TYR A 9 4.90 -7.37 4.36
CA TYR A 9 6.07 -6.56 4.73
C TYR A 9 7.26 -7.49 4.96
N GLY A 10 8.19 -7.53 4.01
CA GLY A 10 9.40 -8.35 4.06
C GLY A 10 10.51 -7.71 3.24
N CYS A 11 11.61 -7.38 3.93
CA CYS A 11 12.80 -6.68 3.46
C CYS A 11 13.47 -7.33 2.24
N TYR A 12 13.92 -6.50 1.29
CA TYR A 12 14.76 -6.92 0.16
C TYR A 12 16.24 -7.06 0.56
N SER A 13 16.85 -8.20 0.29
CA SER A 13 18.28 -8.35 0.01
C SER A 13 18.52 -9.55 -0.92
N PRO A 14 19.42 -9.48 -1.93
CA PRO A 14 19.49 -10.43 -3.04
C PRO A 14 20.59 -11.49 -2.85
N CYS A 15 20.37 -12.71 -3.34
CA CYS A 15 21.43 -13.72 -3.47
C CYS A 15 21.34 -14.53 -4.78
N SER A 16 22.36 -14.31 -5.62
CA SER A 16 23.14 -15.23 -6.48
C SER A 16 22.54 -16.52 -7.07
N VAL A 17 22.41 -16.49 -8.41
CA VAL A 17 22.93 -17.42 -9.46
C VAL A 17 23.34 -18.84 -9.05
N LEU A 18 22.84 -19.85 -9.78
CA LEU A 18 23.65 -20.99 -10.28
C LEU A 18 22.99 -21.64 -11.52
N SER A 19 23.82 -21.87 -12.53
CA SER A 19 23.50 -22.41 -13.85
C SER A 19 23.77 -23.92 -13.95
N ASN A 20 23.08 -24.60 -14.87
CA ASN A 20 23.58 -25.60 -15.84
C ASN A 20 22.62 -26.78 -16.06
N GLY A 21 22.43 -27.16 -17.32
CA GLY A 21 21.84 -28.45 -17.69
C GLY A 21 21.49 -28.55 -19.17
N SER A 22 22.45 -28.91 -20.01
CA SER A 22 22.32 -29.15 -21.44
C SER A 22 21.71 -30.53 -21.76
N ALA A 23 20.89 -30.62 -22.81
CA ALA A 23 20.44 -31.90 -23.38
C ALA A 23 20.48 -31.89 -24.92
N LYS A 24 20.97 -33.00 -25.47
CA LYS A 24 21.46 -33.20 -26.85
C LYS A 24 20.34 -33.45 -27.87
N ALA A 25 20.52 -32.93 -29.07
CA ALA A 25 19.67 -33.18 -30.24
C ALA A 25 19.99 -34.54 -30.91
N GLY A 26 18.95 -35.35 -31.16
CA GLY A 26 19.01 -36.60 -31.94
C GLY A 26 18.37 -36.43 -33.31
N ARG A 27 19.13 -36.73 -34.37
CA ARG A 27 18.70 -36.75 -35.79
C ARG A 27 17.93 -38.05 -36.10
N VAL A 28 16.81 -37.95 -36.82
CA VAL A 28 16.13 -39.09 -37.44
C VAL A 28 16.12 -38.92 -38.97
N ARG A 29 16.54 -39.97 -39.69
CA ARG A 29 16.57 -40.06 -41.16
C ARG A 29 15.20 -40.48 -41.68
N CYS A 30 14.72 -39.81 -42.73
CA CYS A 30 13.56 -40.22 -43.51
C CYS A 30 13.94 -41.22 -44.62
N THR A 31 13.17 -42.29 -44.76
CA THR A 31 13.11 -43.11 -45.98
C THR A 31 11.67 -43.19 -46.46
N ALA A 32 11.47 -42.84 -47.73
CA ALA A 32 10.17 -42.81 -48.38
C ALA A 32 9.84 -44.16 -49.06
N SER A 33 8.62 -44.65 -48.88
CA SER A 33 7.97 -45.52 -49.87
C SER A 33 6.45 -45.29 -49.82
N ALA A 34 5.90 -44.82 -50.93
CA ALA A 34 4.49 -44.51 -51.09
C ALA A 34 3.70 -45.72 -51.61
N SER A 35 2.47 -45.89 -51.13
CA SER A 35 1.42 -46.68 -51.76
C SER A 35 0.10 -45.90 -51.62
N PRO A 36 -0.79 -45.88 -52.64
CA PRO A 36 -1.91 -44.95 -52.68
C PRO A 36 -3.07 -45.42 -51.76
N PRO A 37 -3.77 -44.50 -51.05
CA PRO A 37 -4.87 -44.89 -50.19
C PRO A 37 -6.17 -45.07 -50.97
N THR A 38 -6.85 -46.20 -50.72
CA THR A 38 -8.26 -46.43 -51.04
C THR A 38 -9.16 -45.55 -50.18
N TYR A 39 -10.04 -44.78 -50.80
CA TYR A 39 -11.03 -43.94 -50.12
C TYR A 39 -12.11 -44.81 -49.45
N VAL A 40 -12.08 -44.89 -48.12
CA VAL A 40 -13.21 -45.35 -47.30
C VAL A 40 -13.94 -44.11 -46.78
N ARG A 41 -15.21 -43.96 -47.17
CA ARG A 41 -16.08 -42.87 -46.74
C ARG A 41 -16.48 -43.10 -45.27
N ALA A 42 -15.82 -42.41 -44.34
CA ALA A 42 -16.17 -42.45 -42.92
C ALA A 42 -17.58 -41.88 -42.72
N ARG A 43 -18.46 -42.64 -42.05
CA ARG A 43 -19.73 -42.11 -41.54
C ARG A 43 -19.42 -41.15 -40.40
N VAL A 44 -19.84 -39.90 -40.53
CA VAL A 44 -19.80 -38.91 -39.46
C VAL A 44 -20.90 -39.28 -38.46
N SER A 45 -20.51 -39.66 -37.24
CA SER A 45 -21.43 -39.80 -36.12
C SER A 45 -21.97 -38.41 -35.74
N PRO A 46 -23.26 -38.29 -35.37
CA PRO A 46 -23.78 -37.03 -34.87
C PRO A 46 -23.03 -36.59 -33.60
N PRO A 47 -22.87 -35.28 -33.36
CA PRO A 47 -22.21 -34.77 -32.18
C PRO A 47 -22.94 -35.26 -30.92
N PRO A 48 -22.21 -35.57 -29.83
CA PRO A 48 -22.84 -35.95 -28.58
C PRO A 48 -23.77 -34.83 -28.08
N PRO A 49 -24.86 -35.17 -27.37
CA PRO A 49 -25.74 -34.17 -26.80
C PRO A 49 -24.97 -33.23 -25.87
N PRO A 50 -25.35 -31.94 -25.78
CA PRO A 50 -24.69 -30.98 -24.90
C PRO A 50 -24.73 -31.51 -23.46
N GLN A 51 -23.56 -31.64 -22.84
CA GLN A 51 -23.48 -32.01 -21.43
C GLN A 51 -24.23 -30.95 -20.61
N PRO A 52 -24.94 -31.35 -19.54
CA PRO A 52 -25.59 -30.40 -18.64
C PRO A 52 -24.54 -29.41 -18.15
N GLN A 53 -24.79 -28.11 -18.32
CA GLN A 53 -23.87 -27.13 -17.76
C GLN A 53 -23.82 -27.30 -16.24
N PRO A 54 -22.62 -27.35 -15.63
CA PRO A 54 -22.50 -27.45 -14.19
C PRO A 54 -23.22 -26.27 -13.55
N MET A 55 -24.00 -26.53 -12.50
CA MET A 55 -24.71 -25.49 -11.77
C MET A 55 -23.68 -24.57 -11.10
N ARG A 56 -23.65 -23.29 -11.50
CA ARG A 56 -22.71 -22.29 -11.01
C ARG A 56 -23.30 -21.47 -9.88
N ARG A 57 -22.49 -21.19 -8.85
CA ARG A 57 -22.85 -20.20 -7.84
C ARG A 57 -22.53 -18.79 -8.37
N SER A 58 -23.16 -17.80 -7.77
CA SER A 58 -22.93 -16.38 -8.04
C SER A 58 -22.73 -15.66 -6.73
N GLY A 59 -21.79 -14.70 -6.70
CA GLY A 59 -21.57 -13.81 -5.56
C GLY A 59 -22.61 -12.68 -5.48
N ASN A 60 -23.48 -12.54 -6.49
CA ASN A 60 -24.45 -11.44 -6.63
C ASN A 60 -23.79 -10.05 -6.52
N TYR A 61 -22.60 -9.92 -7.12
CA TYR A 61 -21.82 -8.71 -7.06
C TYR A 61 -22.52 -7.55 -7.75
N GLN A 62 -22.42 -6.37 -7.15
CA GLN A 62 -22.86 -5.14 -7.77
C GLN A 62 -21.90 -4.74 -8.90
N PRO A 63 -22.40 -4.06 -9.94
CA PRO A 63 -21.56 -3.52 -11.00
C PRO A 63 -20.54 -2.51 -10.46
N ASN A 64 -19.58 -2.16 -11.31
CA ASN A 64 -18.61 -1.11 -11.02
C ASN A 64 -19.32 0.20 -10.66
N SER A 65 -18.89 0.80 -9.56
CA SER A 65 -19.44 2.05 -9.04
C SER A 65 -18.94 3.29 -9.79
N TRP A 66 -17.94 3.13 -10.67
CA TRP A 66 -17.30 4.21 -11.39
C TRP A 66 -17.62 4.19 -12.88
N ASP A 67 -18.01 5.34 -13.42
CA ASP A 67 -18.18 5.50 -14.87
C ASP A 67 -16.81 5.66 -15.56
N TYR A 68 -16.42 4.69 -16.38
CA TYR A 68 -15.20 4.76 -17.18
C TYR A 68 -15.13 5.98 -18.10
N LYS A 69 -16.26 6.51 -18.58
CA LYS A 69 -16.28 7.75 -19.36
C LYS A 69 -15.84 8.93 -18.49
N LEU A 70 -16.32 8.99 -17.25
CA LEU A 70 -15.89 9.98 -16.27
C LEU A 70 -14.39 9.87 -15.99
N ILE A 71 -13.89 8.66 -15.72
CA ILE A 71 -12.45 8.43 -15.46
C ILE A 71 -11.60 8.90 -16.64
N ARG A 72 -12.00 8.57 -17.88
CA ARG A 72 -11.30 9.01 -19.08
C ARG A 72 -11.35 10.54 -19.25
N SER A 73 -12.44 11.17 -18.81
CA SER A 73 -12.64 12.63 -18.89
C SER A 73 -11.92 13.42 -17.79
N LEU A 74 -11.37 12.75 -16.77
CA LEU A 74 -10.63 13.43 -15.71
C LEU A 74 -9.57 14.34 -16.33
N LYS A 75 -9.51 15.59 -15.87
CA LYS A 75 -8.47 16.53 -16.31
C LYS A 75 -7.15 16.16 -15.63
N GLY A 76 -6.50 15.11 -16.11
CA GLY A 76 -5.09 14.94 -15.83
C GLY A 76 -4.33 15.95 -16.65
N GLY A 77 -3.87 17.00 -15.97
CA GLY A 77 -2.97 17.99 -16.54
C GLY A 77 -1.53 17.59 -16.29
N TYR A 78 -0.60 18.17 -17.02
CA TYR A 78 0.75 18.32 -16.49
C TYR A 78 0.73 19.55 -15.58
N LEU A 79 1.52 19.52 -14.50
CA LEU A 79 1.82 20.76 -13.80
C LEU A 79 2.43 21.75 -14.78
N SER A 80 2.07 23.03 -14.66
CA SER A 80 2.76 24.06 -15.42
C SER A 80 4.22 24.12 -14.97
N GLU A 81 5.13 24.53 -15.87
CA GLU A 81 6.54 24.75 -15.52
C GLU A 81 6.70 25.69 -14.32
N SER A 82 5.80 26.67 -14.21
CA SER A 82 5.71 27.59 -13.07
C SER A 82 5.43 26.86 -11.76
N GLN A 83 4.47 25.91 -11.74
CA GLN A 83 4.15 25.11 -10.56
C GLN A 83 5.30 24.16 -10.17
N ILE A 84 5.94 23.52 -11.15
CA ILE A 84 7.10 22.65 -10.90
C ILE A 84 8.24 23.48 -10.27
N THR A 85 8.54 24.63 -10.86
CA THR A 85 9.56 25.56 -10.34
C THR A 85 9.23 26.04 -8.93
N GLN A 86 7.94 26.29 -8.66
CA GLN A 86 7.49 26.70 -7.33
C GLN A 86 7.67 25.59 -6.29
N ILE A 87 7.35 24.34 -6.64
CA ILE A 87 7.57 23.18 -5.75
C ILE A 87 9.04 23.04 -5.41
N GLU A 88 9.95 23.09 -6.39
CA GLU A 88 11.38 22.99 -6.14
C GLU A 88 11.91 24.14 -5.26
N LYS A 89 11.45 25.38 -5.50
CA LYS A 89 11.77 26.51 -4.63
C LYS A 89 11.28 26.31 -3.20
N LEU A 90 10.08 25.76 -3.00
CA LEU A 90 9.54 25.48 -1.68
C LEU A 90 10.32 24.37 -0.96
N LYS A 91 10.71 23.30 -1.68
CA LYS A 91 11.57 22.25 -1.11
C LYS A 91 12.88 22.80 -0.57
N GLU A 92 13.55 23.67 -1.33
CA GLU A 92 14.80 24.29 -0.87
C GLU A 92 14.58 25.20 0.34
N LYS A 93 13.47 25.94 0.40
CA LYS A 93 13.12 26.72 1.60
C LYS A 93 12.84 25.85 2.81
N VAL A 94 12.16 24.71 2.65
CA VAL A 94 11.93 23.75 3.73
C VAL A 94 13.24 23.15 4.21
N LYS A 95 14.16 22.77 3.32
CA LYS A 95 15.51 22.33 3.70
C LYS A 95 16.25 23.39 4.52
N GLN A 96 16.22 24.65 4.08
CA GLN A 96 16.82 25.76 4.84
C GLN A 96 16.17 25.94 6.22
N LEU A 97 14.85 25.75 6.34
CA LEU A 97 14.14 25.76 7.62
C LEU A 97 14.62 24.61 8.52
N MET A 98 14.77 23.41 7.97
CA MET A 98 15.27 22.24 8.70
C MET A 98 16.68 22.48 9.26
N TYR A 99 17.58 23.09 8.49
CA TYR A 99 18.94 23.44 8.95
C TYR A 99 18.97 24.54 10.02
N LYS A 100 17.96 25.41 10.09
CA LYS A 100 17.89 26.49 11.09
C LYS A 100 17.30 26.06 12.42
N LYS A 101 16.57 24.94 12.47
CA LYS A 101 15.97 24.45 13.71
C LYS A 101 16.99 23.62 14.48
N ASP A 102 17.54 24.21 15.53
CA ASP A 102 18.51 23.52 16.40
C ASP A 102 17.87 22.90 17.65
N GLU A 103 16.79 23.49 18.16
CA GLU A 103 16.09 23.02 19.36
C GLU A 103 15.42 21.65 19.13
N PRO A 104 15.65 20.64 20.02
CA PRO A 104 15.06 19.31 19.88
C PRO A 104 13.54 19.30 19.71
N ALA A 105 12.81 20.10 20.50
CA ALA A 105 11.35 20.19 20.42
C ALA A 105 10.88 20.67 19.03
N ALA A 106 11.52 21.73 18.52
CA ALA A 106 11.21 22.30 17.21
C ALA A 106 11.57 21.35 16.06
N LYS A 107 12.67 20.58 16.19
CA LYS A 107 13.04 19.54 15.24
C LYS A 107 11.97 18.45 15.15
N LEU A 108 11.54 17.92 16.31
CA LEU A 108 10.53 16.86 16.39
C LEU A 108 9.19 17.29 15.81
N LYS A 109 8.69 18.47 16.19
CA LYS A 109 7.43 19.03 15.66
C LYS A 109 7.49 19.20 14.14
N LEU A 110 8.62 19.68 13.59
CA LEU A 110 8.77 19.82 12.15
C LEU A 110 8.82 18.46 11.43
N VAL A 111 9.56 17.49 11.97
CA VAL A 111 9.62 16.13 11.41
C VAL A 111 8.23 15.50 11.37
N ASP A 112 7.49 15.59 12.47
CA ASP A 112 6.12 15.08 12.55
C ASP A 112 5.20 15.73 11.53
N ALA A 113 5.26 17.06 11.40
CA ALA A 113 4.48 17.78 10.41
C ALA A 113 4.80 17.31 8.98
N LEU A 114 6.08 17.17 8.62
CA LEU A 114 6.50 16.71 7.29
C LEU A 114 5.99 15.29 6.99
N GLN A 115 6.02 14.39 7.98
CA GLN A 115 5.54 13.01 7.86
C GLN A 115 4.03 12.97 7.70
N ARG A 116 3.27 13.59 8.62
CA ARG A 116 1.81 13.60 8.60
C ARG A 116 1.23 14.36 7.39
N LEU A 117 1.93 15.37 6.87
CA LEU A 117 1.56 16.07 5.63
C LEU A 117 1.88 15.26 4.36
N GLY A 118 2.50 14.09 4.48
CA GLY A 118 2.81 13.21 3.35
C GLY A 118 3.88 13.76 2.40
N ILE A 119 4.77 14.63 2.89
CA ILE A 119 5.86 15.25 2.11
C ILE A 119 7.26 14.85 2.60
N ALA A 120 7.35 14.02 3.64
CA ALA A 120 8.62 13.53 4.18
C ALA A 120 9.50 12.80 3.15
N TYR A 121 8.91 12.17 2.14
CA TYR A 121 9.65 11.45 1.08
C TYR A 121 10.56 12.37 0.23
N HIS A 122 10.40 13.69 0.29
CA HIS A 122 11.33 14.64 -0.32
C HIS A 122 12.58 14.93 0.52
N PHE A 123 12.57 14.54 1.80
CA PHE A 123 13.54 14.97 2.82
C PHE A 123 14.04 13.81 3.68
N GLU A 124 14.01 12.57 3.18
CA GLU A 124 14.32 11.36 3.98
C GLU A 124 15.68 11.44 4.67
N LYS A 125 16.70 11.93 3.95
CA LYS A 125 18.07 12.09 4.49
C LYS A 125 18.11 13.18 5.56
N GLU A 126 17.49 14.33 5.30
CA GLU A 126 17.45 15.44 6.23
C GLU A 126 16.68 15.08 7.51
N ILE A 127 15.53 14.40 7.40
CA ILE A 127 14.74 13.91 8.53
C ILE A 127 15.58 12.94 9.36
N LYS A 128 16.22 11.95 8.73
CA LYS A 128 17.06 10.97 9.43
C LYS A 128 18.21 11.64 10.19
N ASN A 129 18.82 12.67 9.62
CA ASN A 129 19.87 13.45 10.26
C ASN A 129 19.36 14.32 11.43
N MET A 130 18.18 14.93 11.27
CA MET A 130 17.57 15.72 12.35
C MET A 130 17.24 14.85 13.55
N VAL A 131 16.60 13.71 13.32
CA VAL A 131 16.22 12.76 14.36
C VAL A 131 17.46 12.18 15.05
N SER A 132 18.49 11.79 14.30
CA SER A 132 19.73 11.24 14.87
C SER A 132 20.57 12.27 15.64
N SER A 133 20.40 13.56 15.35
CA SER A 133 21.11 14.64 16.06
C SER A 133 20.58 14.90 17.48
N ILE A 134 19.42 14.36 17.84
CA ILE A 134 18.83 14.56 19.15
C ILE A 134 19.45 13.55 20.13
N SER A 135 20.21 14.08 21.10
CA SER A 135 20.75 13.30 22.21
C SER A 135 19.60 12.80 23.10
N ILE A 136 19.48 11.47 23.24
CA ILE A 136 18.44 10.85 24.05
C ILE A 136 18.60 11.23 25.52
N ASP A 137 19.84 11.31 26.03
CA ASP A 137 20.06 11.63 27.44
C ASP A 137 19.78 13.09 27.75
N ASP A 138 20.12 14.02 26.85
CA ASP A 138 19.74 15.42 27.01
C ASP A 138 18.23 15.60 26.88
N ALA A 139 17.59 14.86 25.95
CA ALA A 139 16.14 14.89 25.78
C ALA A 139 15.38 14.32 26.99
N LYS A 140 15.92 13.29 27.67
CA LYS A 140 15.34 12.77 28.93
C LYS A 140 15.24 13.85 29.99
N VAL A 141 16.26 14.70 30.10
CA VAL A 141 16.30 15.82 31.05
C VAL A 141 15.38 16.94 30.57
N ALA A 142 15.48 17.32 29.30
CA ALA A 142 14.72 18.44 28.74
C ALA A 142 13.20 18.17 28.68
N PHE A 143 12.78 16.92 28.50
CA PHE A 143 11.38 16.52 28.36
C PHE A 143 10.85 15.72 29.56
N GLU A 144 11.51 15.78 30.72
CA GLU A 144 11.14 14.97 31.90
C GLU A 144 9.65 15.12 32.28
N GLU A 145 9.10 16.33 32.14
CA GLU A 145 7.70 16.65 32.41
C GLU A 145 6.85 16.81 31.13
N ASP A 146 7.46 16.72 29.95
CA ASP A 146 6.79 16.89 28.65
C ASP A 146 6.62 15.55 27.93
N ILE A 147 5.50 14.89 28.24
CA ILE A 147 5.18 13.57 27.69
C ILE A 147 4.84 13.65 26.21
N PHE A 148 4.28 14.77 25.77
CA PHE A 148 4.06 15.02 24.36
C PHE A 148 5.38 14.89 23.58
N LEU A 149 6.43 15.62 23.99
CA LEU A 149 7.73 15.60 23.33
C LEU A 149 8.48 14.28 23.53
N MET A 150 8.38 13.66 24.71
CA MET A 150 9.02 12.35 24.95
C MET A 150 8.41 11.25 24.07
N ALA A 151 7.08 11.20 23.98
CA ALA A 151 6.37 10.26 23.13
C ALA A 151 6.63 10.53 21.65
N LEU A 152 6.69 11.81 21.26
CA LEU A 152 7.04 12.21 19.90
C LEU A 152 8.45 11.78 19.53
N LEU A 153 9.44 12.01 20.41
CA LEU A 153 10.82 11.56 20.21
C LEU A 153 10.89 10.05 20.01
N PHE A 154 10.26 9.29 20.90
CA PHE A 154 10.22 7.83 20.82
C PHE A 154 9.64 7.36 19.49
N ARG A 155 8.48 7.91 19.09
CA ARG A 155 7.83 7.57 17.83
C ARG A 155 8.71 7.95 16.63
N SER A 156 9.20 9.19 16.57
CA SER A 156 10.04 9.66 15.47
C SER A 156 11.31 8.83 15.30
N LEU A 157 11.95 8.40 16.40
CA LEU A 157 13.10 7.51 16.34
C LEU A 157 12.73 6.14 15.73
N ARG A 158 11.69 5.48 16.23
CA ARG A 158 11.28 4.16 15.73
C ARG A 158 10.78 4.19 14.29
N GLU A 159 9.98 5.20 13.95
CA GLU A 159 9.46 5.40 12.59
C GLU A 159 10.58 5.62 11.56
N ASN A 160 11.71 6.20 11.99
CA ASN A 160 12.90 6.38 11.14
C ASN A 160 13.93 5.24 11.25
N GLY A 161 13.54 4.11 11.86
CA GLY A 161 14.33 2.87 11.91
C GLY A 161 15.43 2.84 12.98
N PHE A 162 15.40 3.73 13.97
CA PHE A 162 16.32 3.68 15.10
C PHE A 162 15.80 2.71 16.17
N SER A 163 16.72 1.93 16.74
CA SER A 163 16.41 1.05 17.88
C SER A 163 16.38 1.86 19.17
N VAL A 164 15.24 1.86 19.86
CA VAL A 164 15.02 2.60 21.11
C VAL A 164 14.28 1.71 22.10
N SER A 165 14.75 1.65 23.35
CA SER A 165 14.05 0.91 24.42
C SER A 165 12.74 1.58 24.80
N GLN A 166 11.71 0.79 25.07
CA GLN A 166 10.46 1.22 25.72
C GLN A 166 10.69 1.99 27.04
N ASP A 167 11.84 1.81 27.70
CA ASP A 167 12.20 2.50 28.94
C ASP A 167 12.25 4.02 28.77
N LEU A 168 12.41 4.53 27.55
CA LEU A 168 12.31 5.96 27.27
C LEU A 168 10.92 6.50 27.64
N LEU A 169 9.88 5.67 27.53
CA LEU A 169 8.52 6.01 27.93
C LEU A 169 8.19 5.56 29.36
N SER A 170 9.13 5.02 30.14
CA SER A 170 8.84 4.66 31.54
C SER A 170 8.48 5.87 32.42
N GLY A 171 8.88 7.08 32.00
CA GLY A 171 8.71 8.33 32.74
C GLY A 171 7.27 8.78 33.00
N TYR A 172 6.25 8.19 32.36
CA TYR A 172 4.84 8.49 32.67
C TYR A 172 4.33 7.85 33.97
N LYS A 173 5.12 6.93 34.56
CA LYS A 173 4.85 6.30 35.86
C LYS A 173 5.81 6.79 36.93
N ASP A 174 5.35 6.77 38.17
CA ASP A 174 6.15 6.98 39.37
C ASP A 174 6.88 5.69 39.79
N ILE A 175 7.73 5.79 40.82
CA ILE A 175 8.50 4.67 41.37
C ILE A 175 7.64 3.52 41.93
N LYS A 176 6.34 3.74 42.15
CA LYS A 176 5.38 2.73 42.60
C LYS A 176 4.60 2.13 41.43
N GLY A 177 4.91 2.52 40.19
CA GLY A 177 4.19 2.12 38.99
C GLY A 177 2.84 2.83 38.80
N HIS A 178 2.53 3.83 39.64
CA HIS A 178 1.34 4.65 39.46
C HIS A 178 1.60 5.75 38.44
N ILE A 179 0.57 6.17 37.71
CA ILE A 179 0.70 7.29 36.80
C ILE A 179 1.01 8.58 37.56
N LYS A 180 1.99 9.34 37.09
CA LYS A 180 2.39 10.60 37.73
C LYS A 180 1.21 11.57 37.82
N PRO A 181 1.00 12.28 38.94
CA PRO A 181 -0.23 13.06 39.17
C PRO A 181 -0.55 14.14 38.12
N TYR A 182 0.46 14.71 37.45
CA TYR A 182 0.26 15.73 36.41
C TYR A 182 -0.42 15.17 35.15
N LEU A 183 -0.29 13.86 34.88
CA LEU A 183 -1.01 13.18 33.79
C LEU A 183 -2.49 12.94 34.10
N GLN A 184 -2.85 12.90 35.37
CA GLN A 184 -4.24 12.65 35.79
C GLN A 184 -5.14 13.87 35.51
N LYS A 185 -4.57 15.04 35.18
CA LYS A 185 -5.32 16.27 34.93
C LYS A 185 -4.71 17.09 33.78
N LYS A 186 -5.32 16.96 32.59
CA LYS A 186 -5.42 17.95 31.49
C LYS A 186 -4.42 17.89 30.33
N ASP A 187 -3.37 17.08 30.32
CA ASP A 187 -2.50 16.98 29.14
C ASP A 187 -3.04 15.98 28.10
N ILE A 188 -4.07 16.42 27.36
CA ILE A 188 -4.71 15.60 26.33
C ILE A 188 -3.74 15.32 25.16
N LEU A 189 -2.91 16.30 24.81
CA LEU A 189 -1.93 16.16 23.73
C LEU A 189 -0.82 15.17 24.10
N GLY A 190 -0.32 15.21 25.34
CA GLY A 190 0.61 14.20 25.83
C GLY A 190 0.01 12.79 25.87
N LEU A 191 -1.26 12.65 26.30
CA LEU A 191 -1.97 11.37 26.27
C LEU A 191 -2.15 10.84 24.84
N LEU A 192 -2.51 11.71 23.90
CA LEU A 192 -2.65 11.37 22.49
C LEU A 192 -1.31 10.97 21.87
N SER A 193 -0.24 11.73 22.09
CA SER A 193 1.09 11.38 21.60
C SER A 193 1.59 10.06 22.19
N LEU A 194 1.35 9.81 23.47
CA LEU A 194 1.69 8.53 24.12
C LEU A 194 0.85 7.36 23.58
N TYR A 195 -0.43 7.59 23.30
CA TYR A 195 -1.28 6.63 22.60
C TYR A 195 -0.67 6.26 21.23
N GLU A 196 -0.33 7.25 20.41
CA GLU A 196 0.25 7.00 19.08
C GLU A 196 1.61 6.30 19.15
N ALA A 197 2.47 6.71 20.09
CA ALA A 197 3.76 6.09 20.32
C ALA A 197 3.65 4.61 20.75
N SER A 198 2.60 4.26 21.50
CA SER A 198 2.40 2.89 21.99
C SER A 198 2.20 1.85 20.87
N TYR A 199 1.74 2.27 19.69
CA TYR A 199 1.54 1.39 18.53
C TYR A 199 2.82 1.02 17.80
N PHE A 200 3.96 1.62 18.17
CA PHE A 200 5.28 1.22 17.67
C PHE A 200 5.91 0.10 18.51
N GLY A 201 5.17 -0.52 19.42
CA GLY A 201 5.65 -1.57 20.31
C GLY A 201 5.87 -2.92 19.64
N PHE A 202 6.91 -3.61 20.09
CA PHE A 202 7.21 -5.00 19.74
C PHE A 202 6.67 -5.96 20.80
N GLU A 203 6.60 -7.25 20.44
CA GLU A 203 6.23 -8.30 21.38
C GLU A 203 7.17 -8.30 22.60
N GLY A 204 6.58 -8.37 23.80
CA GLY A 204 7.30 -8.30 25.07
C GLY A 204 7.47 -6.89 25.65
N GLU A 205 7.10 -5.83 24.92
CA GLU A 205 7.20 -4.45 25.39
C GLU A 205 6.01 -4.00 26.23
N ARG A 206 5.94 -4.54 27.46
CA ARG A 206 4.86 -4.32 28.42
C ARG A 206 4.56 -2.84 28.72
N ILE A 207 5.56 -1.96 28.72
CA ILE A 207 5.37 -0.53 29.00
C ILE A 207 4.46 0.10 27.94
N LEU A 208 4.59 -0.33 26.68
CA LEU A 208 3.82 0.19 25.55
C LEU A 208 2.40 -0.39 25.56
N ASP A 209 2.25 -1.67 25.87
CA ASP A 209 0.93 -2.29 26.07
C ASP A 209 0.14 -1.60 27.17
N GLU A 210 0.78 -1.36 28.32
CA GLU A 210 0.18 -0.67 29.45
C GLU A 210 -0.14 0.79 29.11
N ALA A 211 0.76 1.48 28.38
CA ALA A 211 0.54 2.85 27.91
C ALA A 211 -0.70 2.94 27.00
N ARG A 212 -0.83 2.02 26.04
CA ARG A 212 -1.96 1.94 25.10
C ARG A 212 -3.29 1.77 25.81
N ILE A 213 -3.38 0.82 26.75
CA ILE A 213 -4.60 0.59 27.54
C ILE A 213 -4.94 1.84 28.36
N PHE A 214 -3.93 2.42 29.00
CA PHE A 214 -4.06 3.59 29.85
C PHE A 214 -4.58 4.80 29.06
N THR A 215 -3.91 5.19 27.98
CA THR A 215 -4.26 6.37 27.19
C THR A 215 -5.61 6.20 26.52
N THR A 216 -5.92 5.01 26.00
CA THR A 216 -7.24 4.70 25.42
C THR A 216 -8.37 4.97 26.42
N LYS A 217 -8.22 4.50 27.66
CA LYS A 217 -9.22 4.73 28.71
C LYS A 217 -9.39 6.23 29.01
N HIS A 218 -8.28 6.94 29.24
CA HIS A 218 -8.33 8.35 29.66
C HIS A 218 -8.79 9.27 28.54
N LEU A 219 -8.38 9.03 27.29
CA LEU A 219 -8.86 9.78 26.13
C LEU A 219 -10.38 9.63 25.97
N ASN A 220 -10.93 8.43 26.18
CA ASN A 220 -12.38 8.22 26.17
C ASN A 220 -13.12 8.92 27.32
N GLU A 221 -12.56 8.92 28.53
CA GLU A 221 -13.13 9.62 29.69
C GLU A 221 -13.10 11.16 29.53
N LEU A 222 -12.04 11.69 28.91
CA LEU A 222 -11.85 13.13 28.71
C LEU A 222 -12.58 13.67 27.47
N LYS A 223 -12.93 12.81 26.50
CA LYS A 223 -13.58 13.15 25.23
C LYS A 223 -14.81 14.07 25.34
N PRO A 224 -15.68 13.99 26.37
CA PRO A 224 -16.80 14.91 26.53
C PRO A 224 -16.42 16.36 26.86
N TYR A 225 -15.21 16.59 27.38
CA TYR A 225 -14.74 17.89 27.86
C TYR A 225 -13.80 18.62 26.89
N MET A 226 -13.47 17.99 25.76
CA MET A 226 -12.63 18.54 24.70
C MET A 226 -13.40 19.54 23.83
N ASP A 227 -12.70 20.53 23.28
CA ASP A 227 -13.25 21.35 22.20
C ASP A 227 -13.50 20.49 20.94
N PRO A 228 -14.33 20.94 19.99
CA PRO A 228 -14.71 20.13 18.82
C PRO A 228 -13.53 19.66 17.96
N ASN A 229 -12.46 20.43 17.83
CA ASN A 229 -11.33 20.08 16.97
C ASN A 229 -10.48 18.99 17.62
N LEU A 230 -10.08 19.20 18.88
CA LEU A 230 -9.31 18.21 19.64
C LEU A 230 -10.10 16.90 19.82
N LYS A 231 -11.42 17.01 20.04
CA LYS A 231 -12.31 15.85 20.10
C LYS A 231 -12.30 15.05 18.79
N ALA A 232 -12.32 15.73 17.64
CA ALA A 232 -12.29 15.07 16.34
C ALA A 232 -10.95 14.35 16.11
N GLU A 233 -9.83 14.96 16.51
CA GLU A 233 -8.51 14.33 16.42
C GLU A 233 -8.41 13.09 17.32
N VAL A 234 -8.87 13.18 18.57
CA VAL A 234 -8.88 12.04 19.49
C VAL A 234 -9.80 10.91 18.99
N VAL A 235 -10.96 11.24 18.41
CA VAL A 235 -11.84 10.24 17.78
C VAL A 235 -11.16 9.55 16.62
N HIS A 236 -10.50 10.33 15.76
CA HIS A 236 -9.77 9.81 14.61
C HIS A 236 -8.67 8.85 15.09
N ALA A 237 -7.80 9.25 16.01
CA ALA A 237 -6.76 8.39 16.56
C ALA A 237 -7.30 7.10 17.21
N LEU A 238 -8.39 7.18 17.96
CA LEU A 238 -9.02 6.02 18.62
C LEU A 238 -9.72 5.05 17.65
N GLU A 239 -10.15 5.51 16.47
CA GLU A 239 -10.71 4.64 15.43
C GLU A 239 -9.61 3.80 14.76
N LEU A 240 -8.49 4.44 14.42
CA LEU A 240 -7.29 3.80 13.88
C LEU A 240 -6.08 4.66 14.26
N PRO A 241 -5.04 4.11 14.89
CA PRO A 241 -3.84 4.86 15.26
C PRO A 241 -3.07 5.30 14.01
N LEU A 242 -2.34 6.41 14.11
CA LEU A 242 -1.51 6.98 13.05
C LEU A 242 -0.59 5.93 12.41
N HIS A 243 0.02 5.05 13.22
CA HIS A 243 0.93 4.01 12.75
C HIS A 243 0.28 3.03 11.74
N TRP A 244 -1.04 2.86 11.79
CA TRP A 244 -1.78 1.94 10.91
C TRP A 244 -2.49 2.66 9.76
N ARG A 245 -2.38 3.99 9.69
CA ARG A 245 -3.03 4.78 8.65
C ARG A 245 -2.17 4.85 7.41
N PRO A 246 -2.75 4.68 6.20
CA PRO A 246 -2.04 5.00 4.96
C PRO A 246 -1.65 6.48 4.97
N PRO A 247 -0.35 6.83 4.86
CA PRO A 247 0.12 8.20 5.01
C PRO A 247 -0.59 9.19 4.10
N ARG A 248 -0.98 8.73 2.92
CA ARG A 248 -1.59 9.59 1.91
C ARG A 248 -3.03 9.97 2.21
N LEU A 249 -3.78 9.08 2.87
CA LEU A 249 -5.14 9.38 3.34
C LEU A 249 -5.08 10.31 4.55
N GLU A 250 -4.16 10.06 5.46
CA GLU A 250 -3.91 10.93 6.62
C GLU A 250 -3.51 12.35 6.20
N ALA A 251 -2.62 12.49 5.21
CA ALA A 251 -2.19 13.79 4.72
C ALA A 251 -3.35 14.68 4.27
N ARG A 252 -4.43 14.11 3.70
CA ARG A 252 -5.56 14.92 3.22
C ARG A 252 -6.28 15.63 4.36
N SER A 253 -6.54 14.92 5.47
CA SER A 253 -7.16 15.49 6.67
C SER A 253 -6.19 16.38 7.43
N TYR A 254 -4.94 15.93 7.57
CA TYR A 254 -3.94 16.65 8.35
C TYR A 254 -3.55 18.00 7.73
N ILE A 255 -3.59 18.15 6.40
CA ILE A 255 -3.39 19.47 5.74
C ILE A 255 -4.39 20.52 6.28
N GLU A 256 -5.64 20.15 6.51
CA GLU A 256 -6.67 21.07 7.00
C GLU A 256 -6.53 21.36 8.49
N GLN A 257 -6.04 20.38 9.25
CA GLN A 257 -5.71 20.55 10.67
C GLN A 257 -4.51 21.48 10.84
N TYR A 258 -3.40 21.19 10.16
CA TYR A 258 -2.16 21.95 10.23
C TYR A 258 -2.32 23.41 9.78
N GLU A 259 -3.25 23.70 8.88
CA GLU A 259 -3.59 25.09 8.50
C GLU A 259 -4.25 25.91 9.63
N ARG A 260 -4.85 25.24 10.63
CA ARG A 260 -5.51 25.88 11.77
C ARG A 260 -4.59 26.01 12.99
N ASP A 261 -3.44 25.34 12.99
CA ASP A 261 -2.49 25.39 14.09
C ASP A 261 -1.88 26.79 14.24
N GLU A 262 -1.70 27.24 15.48
CA GLU A 262 -1.12 28.56 15.77
C GLU A 262 0.36 28.68 15.31
N ASP A 263 1.10 27.56 15.37
CA ASP A 263 2.53 27.48 15.05
C ASP A 263 2.80 27.03 13.59
N VAL A 264 1.87 27.28 12.67
CA VAL A 264 1.96 26.79 11.29
C VAL A 264 3.16 27.36 10.51
N GLU A 265 4.03 26.47 10.03
CA GLU A 265 5.09 26.84 9.08
C GLU A 265 4.49 26.99 7.67
N LEU A 266 4.16 28.22 7.28
CA LEU A 266 3.47 28.51 6.00
C LEU A 266 4.17 27.93 4.76
N VAL A 267 5.51 27.89 4.77
CA VAL A 267 6.30 27.31 3.66
C VAL A 267 6.05 25.80 3.55
N VAL A 268 5.92 25.10 4.69
CA VAL A 268 5.63 23.67 4.75
C VAL A 268 4.21 23.40 4.29
N LEU A 269 3.23 24.18 4.76
CA LEU A 269 1.83 24.06 4.33
C LEU A 269 1.66 24.29 2.82
N GLN A 270 2.32 25.31 2.27
CA GLN A 270 2.28 25.59 0.83
C GLN A 270 2.87 24.44 0.01
N LEU A 271 3.99 23.86 0.46
CA LEU A 271 4.58 22.70 -0.18
C LEU A 271 3.62 21.50 -0.12
N ALA A 272 3.05 21.22 1.04
CA ALA A 272 2.12 20.10 1.25
C ALA A 272 0.91 20.18 0.31
N LYS A 273 0.27 21.35 0.18
CA LYS A 273 -0.89 21.53 -0.71
C LYS A 273 -0.52 21.34 -2.19
N LEU A 274 0.59 21.94 -2.64
CA LEU A 274 1.02 21.85 -4.04
C LEU A 274 1.47 20.43 -4.39
N ASP A 275 2.26 19.81 -3.53
CA ASP A 275 2.70 18.44 -3.71
C ASP A 275 1.51 17.46 -3.65
N PHE A 276 0.54 17.72 -2.76
CA PHE A 276 -0.66 16.90 -2.69
C PHE A 276 -1.39 16.86 -4.03
N ASN A 277 -1.65 18.03 -4.61
CA ASN A 277 -2.31 18.15 -5.91
C ASN A 277 -1.46 17.56 -7.05
N ARG A 278 -0.14 17.75 -7.00
CA ARG A 278 0.79 17.15 -7.98
C ARG A 278 0.69 15.63 -8.02
N VAL A 279 0.78 14.99 -6.86
CA VAL A 279 0.71 13.52 -6.75
C VAL A 279 -0.67 13.02 -7.19
N GLN A 280 -1.75 13.72 -6.82
CA GLN A 280 -3.10 13.38 -7.25
C GLN A 280 -3.25 13.42 -8.78
N ILE A 281 -2.68 14.42 -9.44
CA ILE A 281 -2.68 14.54 -10.90
C ILE A 281 -1.97 13.34 -11.55
N ILE A 282 -0.82 12.93 -11.00
CA ILE A 282 -0.06 11.76 -11.48
C ILE A 282 -0.89 10.49 -11.32
N HIS A 283 -1.52 10.29 -10.15
CA HIS A 283 -2.39 9.15 -9.88
C HIS A 283 -3.61 9.11 -10.82
N GLN A 284 -4.17 10.26 -11.19
CA GLN A 284 -5.28 10.31 -12.16
C GLN A 284 -4.85 9.86 -13.56
N GLU A 285 -3.63 10.22 -14.00
CA GLU A 285 -3.09 9.75 -15.28
C GLU A 285 -2.78 8.26 -15.29
N GLU A 286 -2.23 7.74 -14.19
CA GLU A 286 -2.03 6.30 -13.98
C GLU A 286 -3.37 5.54 -13.96
N LEU A 287 -4.38 6.07 -13.26
CA LEU A 287 -5.72 5.49 -13.20
C LEU A 287 -6.36 5.39 -14.59
N LYS A 288 -6.16 6.37 -15.47
CA LYS A 288 -6.61 6.30 -16.87
C LYS A 288 -5.90 5.22 -17.66
N ARG A 289 -4.59 5.05 -17.47
CA ARG A 289 -3.83 3.98 -18.14
C ARG A 289 -4.30 2.60 -17.69
N ILE A 290 -4.47 2.42 -16.39
CA ILE A 290 -4.97 1.17 -15.80
C ILE A 290 -6.42 0.89 -16.21
N SER A 291 -7.28 1.90 -16.24
CA SER A 291 -8.65 1.75 -16.72
C SER A 291 -8.70 1.35 -18.19
N ARG A 292 -7.82 1.88 -19.04
CA ARG A 292 -7.71 1.45 -20.44
C ARG A 292 -7.25 0.01 -20.55
N TRP A 293 -6.15 -0.35 -19.87
CA TRP A 293 -5.66 -1.73 -19.83
C TRP A 293 -6.77 -2.71 -19.42
N TRP A 294 -7.53 -2.41 -18.37
CA TRP A 294 -8.60 -3.28 -17.90
C TRP A 294 -9.72 -3.48 -18.92
N ARG A 295 -10.07 -2.42 -19.65
CA ARG A 295 -11.03 -2.49 -20.76
C ARG A 295 -10.47 -3.28 -21.95
N ASP A 296 -9.18 -3.15 -22.24
CA ASP A 296 -8.53 -3.80 -23.38
C ASP A 296 -8.40 -5.32 -23.18
N VAL A 297 -8.13 -5.78 -21.94
CA VAL A 297 -8.10 -7.22 -21.62
C VAL A 297 -9.48 -7.86 -21.57
N ALA A 298 -10.54 -7.04 -21.47
CA ALA A 298 -11.95 -7.45 -21.50
C ALA A 298 -12.33 -8.59 -20.52
N LEU A 299 -11.63 -8.70 -19.39
CA LEU A 299 -11.91 -9.74 -18.41
C LEU A 299 -13.26 -9.48 -17.71
N ALA A 300 -13.64 -8.24 -17.45
CA ALA A 300 -14.93 -7.90 -16.86
C ALA A 300 -16.11 -8.36 -17.75
N GLU A 301 -16.01 -8.21 -19.07
CA GLU A 301 -17.04 -8.69 -20.00
C GLU A 301 -17.06 -10.22 -20.12
N ASN A 302 -15.89 -10.84 -20.13
CA ASN A 302 -15.75 -12.30 -20.32
C ASN A 302 -16.00 -13.11 -19.03
N LEU A 303 -15.84 -12.50 -17.86
CA LEU A 303 -16.03 -13.09 -16.54
C LEU A 303 -17.05 -12.27 -15.75
N SER A 304 -18.27 -12.17 -16.29
CA SER A 304 -19.36 -11.38 -15.69
C SER A 304 -19.80 -11.82 -14.29
N PHE A 305 -19.35 -12.99 -13.84
CA PHE A 305 -19.56 -13.49 -12.47
C PHE A 305 -18.58 -12.88 -11.45
N ALA A 306 -17.46 -12.31 -11.91
CA ALA A 306 -16.41 -11.76 -11.06
C ALA A 306 -16.61 -10.25 -10.83
N ARG A 307 -16.02 -9.75 -9.75
CA ARG A 307 -16.06 -8.34 -9.35
C ARG A 307 -15.27 -7.46 -10.32
N ASP A 308 -15.93 -6.45 -10.89
CA ASP A 308 -15.28 -5.36 -11.64
C ASP A 308 -14.90 -4.21 -10.68
N ARG A 309 -13.64 -4.21 -10.21
CA ARG A 309 -13.14 -3.34 -9.13
C ARG A 309 -11.78 -2.72 -9.42
N ILE A 310 -11.49 -2.43 -10.70
CA ILE A 310 -10.18 -1.90 -11.10
C ILE A 310 -9.80 -0.58 -10.41
N ILE A 311 -10.79 0.27 -10.12
CA ILE A 311 -10.56 1.58 -9.48
C ILE A 311 -10.19 1.38 -8.01
N GLU A 312 -10.88 0.47 -7.31
CA GLU A 312 -10.59 0.09 -5.94
C GLU A 312 -9.23 -0.64 -5.83
N CYS A 313 -8.88 -1.46 -6.83
CA CYS A 313 -7.56 -2.08 -6.95
C CYS A 313 -6.46 -1.03 -7.11
N PHE A 314 -6.67 -0.03 -7.96
CA PHE A 314 -5.72 1.08 -8.10
C PHE A 314 -5.64 1.94 -6.84
N PHE A 315 -6.77 2.24 -6.20
CA PHE A 315 -6.83 2.97 -4.94
C PHE A 315 -6.01 2.24 -3.85
N THR A 316 -6.14 0.92 -3.77
CA THR A 316 -5.34 0.08 -2.87
C THR A 316 -3.85 0.18 -3.19
N ALA A 317 -3.48 0.05 -4.47
CA ALA A 317 -2.09 0.18 -4.90
C ALA A 317 -1.49 1.57 -4.56
N ALA A 318 -2.25 2.64 -4.79
CA ALA A 318 -1.85 4.01 -4.45
C ALA A 318 -1.76 4.26 -2.93
N GLY A 319 -2.50 3.50 -2.12
CA GLY A 319 -2.36 3.51 -0.66
C GLY A 319 -1.09 2.82 -0.17
N VAL A 320 -0.61 1.79 -0.88
CA VAL A 320 0.61 1.04 -0.54
C VAL A 320 1.87 1.79 -0.98
N VAL A 321 1.88 2.33 -2.21
CA VAL A 321 3.03 3.04 -2.80
C VAL A 321 2.56 4.34 -3.44
N PHE A 322 2.49 5.43 -2.67
CA PHE A 322 1.90 6.68 -3.14
C PHE A 322 2.91 7.58 -3.89
N GLU A 323 4.21 7.36 -3.73
CA GLU A 323 5.28 8.27 -4.13
C GLU A 323 5.34 8.41 -5.67
N PRO A 324 5.40 9.64 -6.21
CA PRO A 324 5.20 9.89 -7.64
C PRO A 324 6.18 9.14 -8.55
N GLN A 325 7.40 8.86 -8.10
CA GLN A 325 8.42 8.13 -8.86
C GLN A 325 8.13 6.62 -9.02
N LEU A 326 7.18 6.06 -8.27
CA LEU A 326 6.86 4.63 -8.27
C LEU A 326 5.63 4.28 -9.13
N GLY A 327 5.34 5.07 -10.17
CA GLY A 327 4.14 4.91 -11.00
C GLY A 327 3.99 3.52 -11.64
N HIS A 328 5.06 2.98 -12.25
CA HIS A 328 5.01 1.64 -12.82
C HIS A 328 4.74 0.55 -11.75
N CYS A 329 5.28 0.72 -10.54
CA CYS A 329 5.03 -0.19 -9.42
C CYS A 329 3.56 -0.15 -9.00
N ARG A 330 2.96 1.04 -8.87
CA ARG A 330 1.51 1.19 -8.62
C ARG A 330 0.66 0.54 -9.69
N GLU A 331 0.96 0.79 -10.96
CA GLU A 331 0.22 0.23 -12.08
C GLU A 331 0.30 -1.31 -12.08
N SER A 332 1.50 -1.85 -11.86
CA SER A 332 1.73 -3.29 -11.71
C SER A 332 0.95 -3.89 -10.54
N LEU A 333 1.00 -3.24 -9.38
CA LEU A 333 0.28 -3.68 -8.18
C LEU A 333 -1.24 -3.64 -8.38
N ALA A 334 -1.77 -2.63 -9.06
CA ALA A 334 -3.19 -2.54 -9.38
C ALA A 334 -3.66 -3.70 -10.28
N LYS A 335 -2.85 -4.06 -11.30
CA LYS A 335 -3.09 -5.24 -12.15
C LYS A 335 -3.10 -6.53 -11.32
N VAL A 336 -2.11 -6.70 -10.43
CA VAL A 336 -2.02 -7.84 -9.51
C VAL A 336 -3.25 -7.92 -8.60
N CYS A 337 -3.66 -6.83 -7.95
CA CYS A 337 -4.86 -6.78 -7.12
C CYS A 337 -6.13 -7.18 -7.90
N THR A 338 -6.20 -6.81 -9.18
CA THR A 338 -7.32 -7.18 -10.05
C THR A 338 -7.32 -8.68 -10.35
N PHE A 339 -6.15 -9.26 -10.68
CA PHE A 339 -6.05 -10.70 -10.85
C PHE A 339 -6.39 -11.46 -9.57
N ILE A 340 -5.91 -11.02 -8.41
CA ILE A 340 -6.26 -11.62 -7.12
C ILE A 340 -7.78 -11.62 -6.95
N THR A 341 -8.45 -10.49 -7.20
CA THR A 341 -9.90 -10.36 -7.06
C THR A 341 -10.65 -11.32 -7.99
N VAL A 342 -10.27 -11.39 -9.27
CA VAL A 342 -10.93 -12.25 -10.26
C VAL A 342 -10.67 -13.72 -9.99
N ILE A 343 -9.44 -14.08 -9.64
CA ILE A 343 -9.06 -15.46 -9.32
C ILE A 343 -9.76 -15.91 -8.04
N ASP A 344 -9.84 -15.06 -7.02
CA ASP A 344 -10.61 -15.34 -5.79
C ASP A 344 -12.06 -15.73 -6.13
N ASP A 345 -12.75 -14.93 -6.95
CA ASP A 345 -14.12 -15.21 -7.43
C ASP A 345 -14.24 -16.50 -8.25
N VAL A 346 -13.17 -16.89 -8.97
CA VAL A 346 -13.12 -18.18 -9.65
C VAL A 346 -13.06 -19.32 -8.64
N TYR A 347 -12.26 -19.22 -7.58
CA TYR A 347 -12.06 -20.31 -6.63
C TYR A 347 -13.19 -20.45 -5.61
N ASP A 348 -13.70 -19.35 -5.06
CA ASP A 348 -14.65 -19.41 -3.94
C ASP A 348 -16.13 -19.41 -4.37
N VAL A 349 -16.43 -18.87 -5.56
CA VAL A 349 -17.78 -18.75 -6.13
C VAL A 349 -17.97 -19.64 -7.35
N TYR A 350 -17.25 -19.39 -8.45
CA TYR A 350 -17.70 -19.84 -9.77
C TYR A 350 -17.21 -21.23 -10.21
N GLY A 351 -15.94 -21.54 -10.00
CA GLY A 351 -15.29 -22.77 -10.45
C GLY A 351 -15.82 -24.02 -9.75
N THR A 352 -15.85 -25.14 -10.48
CA THR A 352 -16.04 -26.47 -9.86
C THR A 352 -14.68 -27.01 -9.41
N VAL A 353 -14.67 -27.92 -8.43
CA VAL A 353 -13.42 -28.51 -7.91
C VAL A 353 -12.56 -29.08 -9.05
N ASP A 354 -13.16 -29.82 -9.98
CA ASP A 354 -12.42 -30.42 -11.12
C ASP A 354 -11.77 -29.35 -12.00
N GLU A 355 -12.46 -28.24 -12.27
CA GLU A 355 -11.89 -27.14 -13.04
C GLU A 355 -10.79 -26.40 -12.28
N LEU A 356 -10.95 -26.22 -10.97
CA LEU A 356 -9.96 -25.55 -10.13
C LEU A 356 -8.66 -26.37 -10.02
N VAL A 357 -8.76 -27.70 -9.96
CA VAL A 357 -7.58 -28.58 -10.03
C VAL A 357 -6.81 -28.37 -11.33
N LEU A 358 -7.53 -28.34 -12.47
CA LEU A 358 -6.91 -28.09 -13.77
C LEU A 358 -6.28 -26.70 -13.87
N PHE A 359 -6.98 -25.66 -13.40
CA PHE A 359 -6.49 -24.29 -13.40
C PHE A 359 -5.26 -24.11 -12.50
N THR A 360 -5.27 -24.70 -11.31
CA THR A 360 -4.11 -24.73 -10.40
C THR A 360 -2.92 -25.38 -11.09
N SER A 361 -3.13 -26.54 -11.71
CA SER A 361 -2.08 -27.28 -12.40
C SER A 361 -1.51 -26.48 -13.59
N ALA A 362 -2.35 -25.73 -14.30
CA ALA A 362 -1.91 -24.85 -15.39
C ALA A 362 -1.03 -23.70 -14.88
N VAL A 363 -1.43 -23.05 -13.78
CA VAL A 363 -0.65 -21.98 -13.14
C VAL A 363 0.69 -22.50 -12.60
N GLU A 364 0.72 -23.71 -12.03
CA GLU A 364 1.96 -24.35 -11.55
C GLU A 364 2.94 -24.67 -12.68
N ARG A 365 2.45 -25.12 -13.85
CA ARG A 365 3.29 -25.36 -15.03
C ARG A 365 3.82 -24.07 -15.64
N TRP A 366 2.98 -23.03 -15.67
CA TRP A 366 3.31 -21.71 -16.20
C TRP A 366 3.85 -21.73 -17.66
N GLU A 367 3.19 -22.50 -18.52
CA GLU A 367 3.52 -22.66 -19.94
C GLU A 367 2.45 -22.01 -20.84
N ASN A 368 2.80 -21.61 -22.06
CA ASN A 368 1.86 -20.95 -22.98
C ASN A 368 0.69 -21.84 -23.41
N ASP A 369 0.92 -23.15 -23.53
CA ASP A 369 -0.05 -24.18 -23.92
C ASP A 369 -0.75 -24.83 -22.72
N ALA A 370 -0.46 -24.40 -21.48
CA ALA A 370 -1.12 -24.90 -20.27
C ALA A 370 -2.64 -24.65 -20.23
N VAL A 371 -3.18 -23.87 -21.17
CA VAL A 371 -4.61 -23.64 -21.39
C VAL A 371 -5.36 -24.85 -21.94
N GLU A 372 -4.67 -25.85 -22.48
CA GLU A 372 -5.29 -27.06 -23.01
C GLU A 372 -6.11 -27.79 -21.92
N GLY A 373 -7.36 -28.14 -22.25
CA GLY A 373 -8.29 -28.77 -21.32
C GLY A 373 -9.03 -27.81 -20.37
N LEU A 374 -8.63 -26.54 -20.26
CA LEU A 374 -9.36 -25.58 -19.42
C LEU A 374 -10.71 -25.15 -20.05
N PRO A 375 -11.73 -24.84 -19.22
CA PRO A 375 -12.91 -24.11 -19.65
C PRO A 375 -12.55 -22.76 -20.29
N ASN A 376 -13.36 -22.28 -21.24
CA ASN A 376 -13.05 -21.07 -22.00
C ASN A 376 -12.79 -19.83 -21.14
N TYR A 377 -13.54 -19.62 -20.04
CA TYR A 377 -13.34 -18.49 -19.15
C TYR A 377 -11.98 -18.54 -18.43
N MET A 378 -11.53 -19.74 -18.04
CA MET A 378 -10.22 -19.98 -17.42
C MET A 378 -9.08 -19.84 -18.42
N LYS A 379 -9.29 -20.21 -19.69
CA LYS A 379 -8.31 -19.96 -20.76
C LYS A 379 -8.06 -18.47 -20.92
N THR A 380 -9.13 -17.68 -21.03
CA THR A 380 -9.03 -16.21 -21.14
C THR A 380 -8.32 -15.63 -19.92
N LEU A 381 -8.70 -16.05 -18.70
CA LEU A 381 -8.06 -15.59 -17.47
C LEU A 381 -6.57 -15.94 -17.41
N TYR A 382 -6.22 -17.21 -17.66
CA TYR A 382 -4.84 -17.69 -17.64
C TYR A 382 -3.98 -16.96 -18.66
N SER A 383 -4.43 -16.85 -19.92
CA SER A 383 -3.67 -16.18 -20.97
C SER A 383 -3.43 -14.71 -20.63
N THR A 384 -4.44 -14.01 -20.09
CA THR A 384 -4.28 -12.61 -19.67
C THR A 384 -3.32 -12.46 -18.49
N LEU A 385 -3.41 -13.35 -17.49
CA LEU A 385 -2.48 -13.40 -16.36
C LEU A 385 -1.04 -13.64 -16.85
N TYR A 386 -0.82 -14.70 -17.61
CA TYR A 386 0.48 -15.09 -18.16
C TYR A 386 1.12 -13.95 -18.98
N ASN A 387 0.37 -13.37 -19.92
CA ASN A 387 0.87 -12.29 -20.77
C ASN A 387 1.20 -11.03 -19.97
N THR A 388 0.33 -10.66 -19.01
CA THR A 388 0.55 -9.46 -18.20
C THR A 388 1.76 -9.61 -17.29
N THR A 389 1.92 -10.78 -16.66
CA THR A 389 3.10 -11.07 -15.82
C THR A 389 4.40 -11.06 -16.64
N ASN A 390 4.38 -11.64 -17.85
CA ASN A 390 5.54 -11.60 -18.74
C ASN A 390 5.86 -10.18 -19.23
N GLU A 391 4.85 -9.35 -19.52
CA GLU A 391 5.05 -7.94 -19.85
C GLU A 391 5.71 -7.19 -18.69
N MET A 392 5.22 -7.38 -17.46
CA MET A 392 5.78 -6.79 -16.24
C MET A 392 7.23 -7.24 -16.00
N ALA A 393 7.52 -8.53 -16.17
CA ALA A 393 8.87 -9.07 -16.06
C ALA A 393 9.80 -8.46 -17.12
N CYS A 394 9.34 -8.36 -18.37
CA CYS A 394 10.10 -7.73 -19.45
C CYS A 394 10.39 -6.25 -19.16
N HIS A 395 9.45 -5.51 -18.58
CA HIS A 395 9.67 -4.13 -18.18
C HIS A 395 10.76 -4.02 -17.10
N MET A 396 10.70 -4.87 -16.07
CA MET A 396 11.71 -4.92 -15.01
C MET A 396 13.10 -5.30 -15.54
N LEU A 397 13.19 -6.27 -16.46
CA LEU A 397 14.44 -6.62 -17.13
C LEU A 397 15.04 -5.43 -17.89
N ARG A 398 14.22 -4.65 -18.60
CA ARG A 398 14.69 -3.46 -19.34
C ARG A 398 15.15 -2.34 -18.42
N GLU A 399 14.45 -2.08 -17.33
CA GLU A 399 14.77 -0.97 -16.43
C GLU A 399 15.91 -1.27 -15.47
N LYS A 400 16.04 -2.53 -15.02
CA LYS A 400 16.96 -2.92 -13.95
C LYS A 400 18.07 -3.88 -14.39
N GLY A 401 17.98 -4.44 -15.60
CA GLY A 401 19.02 -5.31 -16.18
C GLY A 401 19.18 -6.65 -15.49
N TRP A 402 18.10 -7.20 -14.92
CA TRP A 402 18.12 -8.48 -14.20
C TRP A 402 18.36 -9.68 -15.12
#